data_AF-A0A9E1QHZ8-F1
#
_entry.id   AF-A0A9E1QHZ8-F1
#
_cell.length_a   1.000
_cell.length_b   1.000
_cell.length_c   1.000
_cell.angle_alpha   90.00
_cell.angle_beta   90.00
_cell.angle_gamma   90.00
#
_symmetry.space_group_name_H-M   'P 1'
#
loop_
_entity.id
_entity.type
_entity.pdbx_description
1 polymer ?
#
loop_
_entity_poly.entity_id
_entity_poly.type
_entity_poly.pdbx_seq_one_letter_code
_entity_poly.pdbx_strand_id
1 'polypeptide(L)'
;MNEPNTMPVGLTGLNLGKALSMSAIRRLKVKAAFLLVGGLCLLAALAVSAPAAAQQSTVSPAWIVVQISGEVLVRPASQGQTETAWQTLEQGAQIVRASEIETGPNGLARLSRGEDIIRIMPA
;
A
#
# COMPACT_ATOMS: atom_id res chain seq x y z
N MET A 1 -95.25 -7.00 22.37
CA MET A 1 -94.68 -7.36 21.04
C MET A 1 -93.94 -6.14 20.52
N ASN A 2 -92.71 -6.35 20.06
CA ASN A 2 -91.71 -5.43 19.47
C ASN A 2 -90.76 -4.70 20.44
N GLU A 3 -89.64 -5.37 20.77
CA GLU A 3 -88.27 -4.79 20.70
C GLU A 3 -87.79 -4.80 19.22
N PRO A 4 -86.60 -4.28 18.83
CA PRO A 4 -85.62 -3.39 19.47
C PRO A 4 -85.17 -2.20 18.57
N ASN A 5 -84.40 -1.24 19.09
CA ASN A 5 -83.21 -0.77 18.36
C ASN A 5 -82.19 -0.09 19.28
N THR A 6 -81.02 -0.72 19.31
CA THR A 6 -79.77 -0.37 19.96
C THR A 6 -79.03 0.75 19.23
N MET A 7 -78.43 1.68 19.97
CA MET A 7 -77.14 2.26 19.58
C MET A 7 -76.21 2.35 20.80
N PRO A 8 -75.02 1.71 20.76
CA PRO A 8 -74.00 1.88 21.77
C PRO A 8 -73.23 3.19 21.53
N VAL A 9 -73.29 4.11 22.49
CA VAL A 9 -72.37 5.26 22.53
C VAL A 9 -70.97 4.72 22.83
N GLY A 10 -70.04 5.10 21.96
CA GLY A 10 -68.76 4.44 21.75
C GLY A 10 -67.81 4.37 22.95
N LEU A 11 -67.05 3.27 22.95
CA LEU A 11 -65.71 3.16 23.50
C LEU A 11 -64.86 4.40 23.21
N THR A 12 -64.13 4.88 24.21
CA THR A 12 -62.67 5.09 24.20
C THR A 12 -62.30 5.81 25.51
N GLY A 13 -61.60 5.22 26.48
CA GLY A 13 -60.37 4.46 26.30
C GLY A 13 -59.19 5.42 26.10
N LEU A 14 -58.85 6.23 27.10
CA LEU A 14 -57.59 6.99 27.08
C LEU A 14 -56.79 6.69 28.36
N ASN A 15 -56.08 5.57 28.27
CA ASN A 15 -54.91 5.26 29.08
C ASN A 15 -53.85 6.37 28.91
N LEU A 16 -53.90 7.42 29.74
CA LEU A 16 -52.92 8.50 29.75
C LEU A 16 -51.53 8.10 30.29
N GLY A 17 -51.33 6.85 30.74
CA GLY A 17 -50.08 6.41 31.39
C GLY A 17 -48.97 5.90 30.46
N LYS A 18 -49.22 5.66 29.17
CA LYS A 18 -48.25 4.98 28.26
C LYS A 18 -47.65 5.85 27.16
N ALA A 19 -48.13 7.07 26.96
CA ALA A 19 -47.74 7.89 25.80
C ALA A 19 -46.36 8.55 25.90
N LEU A 20 -45.78 8.67 27.10
CA LEU A 20 -44.49 9.36 27.30
C LEU A 20 -43.26 8.44 27.15
N SER A 21 -43.45 7.12 27.02
CA SER A 21 -42.34 6.16 26.97
C SER A 21 -41.79 5.91 25.55
N MET A 22 -42.64 5.99 24.52
CA MET A 22 -42.23 5.59 23.16
C MET A 22 -41.29 6.58 22.46
N SER A 23 -41.39 7.87 22.75
CA SER A 23 -40.55 8.90 22.12
C SER A 23 -39.12 8.90 22.65
N ALA A 24 -38.93 8.63 23.95
CA ALA A 24 -37.62 8.50 24.57
C ALA A 24 -36.86 7.26 24.05
N ILE A 25 -37.56 6.12 23.92
CA ILE A 25 -36.98 4.87 23.41
C ILE A 25 -36.58 5.01 21.93
N ARG A 26 -37.40 5.69 21.11
CA ARG A 26 -37.04 5.95 19.70
C ARG A 26 -35.83 6.86 19.56
N ARG A 27 -35.73 7.91 20.38
CA ARG A 27 -34.59 8.85 20.37
C ARG A 27 -33.29 8.17 20.80
N LEU A 28 -33.35 7.24 21.75
CA LEU A 28 -32.17 6.46 22.19
C LEU A 28 -31.68 5.49 21.09
N LYS A 29 -32.61 4.83 20.39
CA LYS A 29 -32.28 3.92 19.27
C LYS A 29 -31.65 4.65 18.08
N VAL A 30 -32.12 5.86 17.76
CA VAL A 30 -31.56 6.68 16.66
C VAL A 30 -30.13 7.14 16.97
N LYS A 31 -29.84 7.51 18.22
CA LYS A 31 -28.48 7.88 18.65
C LYS A 31 -27.51 6.70 18.61
N ALA A 32 -27.96 5.51 19.02
CA ALA A 32 -27.17 4.29 18.93
C ALA A 32 -26.87 3.89 17.47
N ALA A 33 -27.85 4.06 16.57
CA ALA A 33 -27.66 3.79 15.14
C ALA A 33 -26.64 4.75 14.50
N PHE A 34 -26.69 6.04 14.86
CA PHE A 34 -25.71 7.02 14.37
C PHE A 34 -24.28 6.72 14.82
N LEU A 35 -24.09 6.29 16.07
CA LEU A 35 -22.78 5.90 16.58
C LEU A 35 -22.23 4.65 15.89
N LEU A 36 -23.08 3.67 15.57
CA LEU A 36 -22.68 2.47 14.85
C LEU A 36 -22.27 2.78 13.40
N VAL A 37 -23.03 3.62 12.68
CA VAL A 37 -22.68 4.01 11.31
C VAL A 37 -21.41 4.86 11.28
N GLY A 38 -21.27 5.83 12.20
CA GLY A 38 -20.06 6.65 12.32
C GLY A 38 -18.82 5.81 12.68
N GLY A 39 -18.95 4.85 13.60
CA GLY A 39 -17.87 3.93 13.95
C GLY A 39 -17.45 3.02 12.80
N LEU A 40 -18.41 2.51 12.01
CA LEU A 40 -18.13 1.71 10.81
C LEU A 40 -17.42 2.52 9.73
N CYS A 41 -17.82 3.77 9.50
CA CYS A 41 -17.12 4.67 8.57
C CYS A 41 -15.68 4.97 9.02
N LEU A 42 -15.46 5.14 10.32
CA LEU A 42 -14.12 5.40 10.86
C LEU A 42 -13.20 4.18 10.73
N LEU A 43 -13.73 2.98 10.97
CA LEU A 43 -13.03 1.71 10.75
C LEU A 43 -12.70 1.46 9.26
N ALA A 44 -13.63 1.79 8.36
CA ALA A 44 -13.39 1.70 6.92
C ALA A 44 -12.31 2.69 6.45
N ALA A 45 -12.29 3.92 6.97
CA ALA A 45 -11.24 4.89 6.68
C ALA A 45 -9.87 4.43 7.21
N LEU A 46 -9.83 3.80 8.39
CA LEU A 46 -8.59 3.25 8.94
C LEU A 46 -8.08 2.04 8.14
N ALA A 47 -8.97 1.20 7.62
CA ALA A 47 -8.60 0.04 6.79
C ALA A 47 -8.03 0.45 5.41
N VAL A 48 -8.48 1.57 4.84
CA VAL A 48 -7.91 2.13 3.60
C VAL A 48 -6.57 2.84 3.85
N SER A 49 -6.28 3.18 5.11
CA SER A 49 -5.01 3.78 5.55
C SER A 49 -3.95 2.74 5.88
N ALA A 50 -4.15 1.47 5.52
CA ALA A 50 -3.07 0.50 5.54
C ALA A 50 -1.96 1.05 4.62
N PRO A 51 -0.74 1.29 5.14
CA PRO A 51 0.35 1.66 4.26
C PRO A 51 0.48 0.51 3.27
N ALA A 52 0.30 0.82 1.99
CA ALA A 52 0.71 -0.06 0.92
C ALA A 52 2.17 -0.39 1.22
N ALA A 53 2.38 -1.58 1.81
CA ALA A 53 3.70 -2.10 2.08
C ALA A 53 4.42 -1.99 0.74
N ALA A 54 5.49 -1.20 0.78
CA ALA A 54 6.26 -0.78 -0.37
C ALA A 54 6.21 -1.86 -1.44
N GLN A 55 5.71 -1.49 -2.63
CA GLN A 55 6.05 -2.25 -3.83
C GLN A 55 7.55 -2.41 -3.75
N GLN A 56 8.01 -3.61 -3.38
CA GLN A 56 9.38 -4.02 -3.51
C GLN A 56 9.59 -3.88 -5.00
N SER A 57 10.18 -2.74 -5.41
CA SER A 57 10.84 -2.59 -6.68
C SER A 57 11.56 -3.90 -6.88
N THR A 58 11.08 -4.71 -7.81
CA THR A 58 11.73 -5.94 -8.21
C THR A 58 13.12 -5.51 -8.64
N VAL A 59 14.07 -5.56 -7.70
CA VAL A 59 15.46 -5.21 -7.91
C VAL A 59 15.91 -6.22 -8.94
N SER A 60 15.98 -5.79 -10.20
CA SER A 60 16.53 -6.63 -11.26
C SER A 60 17.89 -7.11 -10.77
N PRO A 61 18.18 -8.42 -10.80
CA PRO A 61 19.28 -8.94 -10.00
C PRO A 61 20.59 -8.24 -10.35
N ALA A 62 21.22 -7.62 -9.35
CA ALA A 62 22.45 -6.88 -9.53
C ALA A 62 23.59 -7.85 -9.86
N TRP A 63 24.50 -7.44 -10.73
CA TRP A 63 25.76 -8.15 -10.90
C TRP A 63 26.66 -7.81 -9.71
N ILE A 64 27.32 -8.80 -9.11
CA ILE A 64 28.25 -8.59 -8.01
C ILE A 64 29.66 -8.67 -8.54
N VAL A 65 30.48 -7.66 -8.25
CA VAL A 65 31.91 -7.68 -8.54
C VAL A 65 32.60 -8.68 -7.63
N VAL A 66 33.04 -9.82 -8.17
CA VAL A 66 33.74 -10.84 -7.37
C VAL A 66 35.25 -10.68 -7.43
N GLN A 67 35.77 -10.01 -8.46
CA GLN A 67 37.21 -9.75 -8.62
C GLN A 67 37.43 -8.51 -9.46
N ILE A 68 38.37 -7.67 -9.01
CA ILE A 68 38.90 -6.54 -9.77
C ILE A 68 40.42 -6.54 -9.73
N SER A 69 41.02 -6.12 -10.83
CA SER A 69 42.44 -5.81 -10.94
C SER A 69 42.61 -4.60 -11.86
N GLY A 70 43.60 -3.75 -11.57
CA GLY A 70 43.85 -2.54 -12.34
C GLY A 70 42.73 -1.51 -12.21
N GLU A 71 42.67 -0.58 -13.16
CA GLU A 71 41.65 0.46 -13.20
C GLU A 71 40.39 -0.05 -13.91
N VAL A 72 39.27 -0.02 -13.20
CA VAL A 72 37.94 -0.30 -13.73
C VAL A 72 37.00 0.79 -13.25
N LEU A 73 36.27 1.38 -14.18
CA LEU A 73 35.32 2.44 -13.93
C LEU A 73 33.90 1.96 -14.23
N VAL A 74 32.93 2.47 -13.48
CA VAL A 74 31.51 2.20 -13.66
C VAL A 74 30.73 3.50 -13.61
N ARG A 75 29.65 3.58 -14.39
CA ARG A 75 28.62 4.61 -14.24
C ARG A 75 27.26 4.06 -14.67
N PRO A 76 26.15 4.68 -14.22
CA PRO A 76 24.85 4.43 -14.81
C PRO A 76 24.85 4.81 -16.29
N ALA A 77 24.24 4.00 -17.14
CA ALA A 77 24.06 4.33 -18.56
C ALA A 77 23.06 5.48 -18.69
N SER A 78 23.50 6.61 -19.25
CA SER A 78 22.65 7.77 -19.46
C SER A 78 22.05 7.73 -20.87
N GLN A 79 20.83 7.20 -21.02
CA GLN A 79 20.08 7.31 -22.28
C GLN A 79 19.48 8.72 -22.42
N GLY A 80 20.25 9.65 -23.00
CA GLY A 80 19.77 10.99 -23.34
C GLY A 80 19.61 11.96 -22.17
N GLN A 81 20.21 11.66 -21.01
CA GLN A 81 20.29 12.55 -19.85
C GLN A 81 21.72 13.07 -19.65
N THR A 82 21.88 13.99 -18.69
CA THR A 82 23.18 14.50 -18.24
C THR A 82 24.14 13.36 -17.92
N GLU A 83 25.33 13.42 -18.51
CA GLU A 83 26.37 12.43 -18.35
C GLU A 83 26.75 12.31 -16.86
N THR A 84 26.62 11.10 -16.30
CA THR A 84 27.01 10.84 -14.91
C THR A 84 28.52 10.59 -14.86
N ALA A 85 29.18 11.12 -13.84
CA ALA A 85 30.62 10.92 -13.65
C ALA A 85 30.95 9.44 -13.46
N TRP A 86 32.07 9.02 -14.06
CA TRP A 86 32.66 7.71 -13.82
C TRP A 86 33.09 7.56 -12.36
N GLN A 87 32.89 6.37 -11.80
CA GLN A 87 33.30 6.02 -10.46
C GLN A 87 34.19 4.79 -10.52
N THR A 88 35.19 4.72 -9.64
CA THR A 88 36.02 3.52 -9.51
C THR A 88 35.15 2.35 -9.04
N LEU A 89 35.23 1.23 -9.77
CA LEU A 89 34.53 0.03 -9.40
C LEU A 89 35.34 -0.74 -8.34
N GLU A 90 34.66 -1.18 -7.29
CA GLU A 90 35.28 -1.89 -6.17
C GLU A 90 34.81 -3.34 -6.07
N GLN A 91 35.62 -4.20 -5.46
CA GLN A 91 35.22 -5.58 -5.20
C GLN A 91 34.04 -5.62 -4.23
N GLY A 92 33.07 -6.49 -4.50
CA GLY A 92 31.82 -6.60 -3.74
C GLY A 92 30.75 -5.59 -4.15
N ALA A 93 31.07 -4.61 -5.01
CA ALA A 93 30.09 -3.65 -5.49
C ALA A 93 28.96 -4.33 -6.27
N GLN A 94 27.75 -3.78 -6.13
CA GLN A 94 26.57 -4.20 -6.87
C GLN A 94 26.38 -3.29 -8.09
N ILE A 95 26.34 -3.90 -9.27
CA ILE A 95 26.11 -3.20 -10.53
C ILE A 95 24.66 -3.40 -10.94
N VAL A 96 23.93 -2.28 -10.99
CA VAL A 96 22.52 -2.26 -11.39
C VAL A 96 22.39 -2.38 -12.91
N ARG A 97 21.18 -2.76 -13.36
CA ARG A 97 20.88 -2.88 -14.79
C ARG A 97 21.12 -1.55 -15.51
N ALA A 98 21.62 -1.63 -16.75
CA ALA A 98 21.99 -0.45 -17.56
C ALA A 98 23.10 0.38 -16.89
N SER A 99 24.20 -0.27 -16.53
CA SER A 99 25.45 0.40 -16.19
C SER A 99 26.46 0.20 -17.32
N GLU A 100 27.30 1.20 -17.53
CA GLU A 100 28.46 1.14 -18.40
C GLU A 100 29.69 0.83 -17.56
N ILE A 101 30.59 0.02 -18.10
CA ILE A 101 31.84 -0.38 -17.45
C ILE A 101 32.96 -0.15 -18.44
N GLU A 102 34.00 0.54 -17.99
CA GLU A 102 35.22 0.79 -18.75
C GLU A 102 36.41 0.19 -18.00
N THR A 103 37.30 -0.49 -18.73
CA THR A 103 38.52 -1.07 -18.17
C THR A 103 39.74 -0.39 -18.76
N GLY A 104 40.66 0.08 -17.92
CA GLY A 104 41.97 0.58 -18.38
C GLY A 104 42.85 -0.54 -18.94
N PRO A 105 44.09 -0.24 -19.39
CA PRO A 105 44.95 -1.20 -20.12
C PRO A 105 45.29 -2.51 -19.39
N ASN A 106 45.24 -2.51 -18.06
CA ASN A 106 45.45 -3.69 -17.21
C ASN A 106 44.19 -4.03 -16.38
N GLY A 107 43.05 -3.45 -16.76
CA GLY A 107 41.78 -3.56 -16.05
C GLY A 107 41.14 -4.92 -16.27
N LEU A 108 40.73 -5.57 -15.19
CA LEU A 108 39.94 -6.80 -15.25
C LEU A 108 38.81 -6.70 -14.25
N ALA A 109 37.60 -6.99 -14.70
CA ALA A 109 36.44 -7.15 -13.83
C ALA A 109 35.81 -8.52 -14.05
N ARG A 110 35.58 -9.24 -12.96
CA ARG A 110 34.78 -10.46 -12.97
C ARG A 110 33.50 -10.19 -12.20
N LEU A 111 32.37 -10.34 -12.90
CA LEU A 111 31.05 -10.08 -12.36
C LEU A 111 30.28 -11.40 -12.29
N SER A 112 29.55 -11.60 -11.20
CA SER A 112 28.73 -12.80 -11.00
C SER A 112 27.26 -12.44 -10.78
N ARG A 113 26.37 -13.33 -11.20
CA ARG A 113 24.94 -13.25 -10.96
C ARG A 113 24.40 -14.67 -10.77
N GLY A 114 24.45 -15.17 -9.53
CA GLY A 114 24.18 -16.57 -9.26
C GLY A 114 25.26 -17.45 -9.90
N GLU A 115 24.86 -18.35 -10.80
CA GLU A 115 25.80 -19.22 -11.53
C GLU A 115 26.44 -18.55 -12.75
N ASP A 116 25.87 -17.43 -13.21
CA ASP A 116 26.38 -16.70 -14.36
C ASP A 116 27.62 -15.88 -14.00
N ILE A 117 28.63 -15.93 -14.85
CA ILE A 117 29.89 -15.19 -14.66
C ILE A 117 30.30 -14.54 -15.97
N ILE A 118 30.58 -13.24 -15.92
CA ILE A 118 31.18 -12.51 -17.04
C ILE A 118 32.53 -11.95 -16.63
N ARG A 119 33.44 -11.89 -17.61
CA ARG A 119 34.78 -11.33 -17.47
C ARG A 119 34.93 -10.22 -18.49
N ILE A 120 35.27 -9.03 -18.02
CA ILE A 120 35.52 -7.84 -18.83
C ILE A 120 37.02 -7.55 -18.77
N MET A 121 37.62 -7.36 -19.94
CA MET A 121 39.04 -7.11 -20.15
C MET A 121 39.21 -6.10 -21.29
N PRO A 122 40.38 -5.47 -21.41
CA PRO A 122 40.68 -4.56 -22.51
C PRO A 122 40.69 -5.36 -23.82
N ALA A 123 40.28 -4.70 -24.91
CA ALA A 123 40.26 -5.28 -26.25
C ALA A 123 41.67 -5.57 -26.79
#